data_AF-A0A093Z8J0-F1
#
_entry.id   AF-A0A093Z8J0-F1
#
_cell.length_a   1.000
_cell.length_b   1.000
_cell.length_c   1.000
_cell.angle_alpha   90.00
_cell.angle_beta   90.00
_cell.angle_gamma   90.00
#
_symmetry.space_group_name_H-M   'P 1'
#
loop_
_entity.id
_entity.type
_entity.pdbx_description
1 polymer ?
#
loop_
_entity_poly.entity_id
_entity_poly.type
_entity_poly.pdbx_seq_one_letter_code
_entity_poly.pdbx_strand_id
1 'polypeptide(L)'
;MADLWKPAPEPETELGRYRILSPTAGIRVSPLQLGAMSIGEAWSSFMGSLDKDASFKLLDAFVEAGGNFIDTACNYQDEQSEAWIGEWMTARKNRDQMVISTKYTTDYKSYILGKGKAPNHCGNHKRSLHMSVRDSLKKLRTDWIDILYLHWWDHTTSIEEVMDSLHILVQQGQVLCLGFSDTPAWVGRWNILIRDFEREIIPMARQFGMALAPWDVMDGGKLQTKKALEERKKAGEGLRSLIHHGQNEKEVRMSEALATLASEHGIESVTAISIAYVMSKAPYVFPMVGGRKVEHLKDNIQALKIRLTPKQIAYLEGFKPFDVGFPNNFLGEDPHITGKTGGLLIGNASLSWVRSPAAIGYEVCRNSLDSLQLILQIRIDVENGLATEVNQVDAGAGHPQGPEHPRLTQPSSLCD
;
A
#
# COMPACT_ATOMS: atom_id res chain seq x y z
N MET A 1 -0.73 -29.06 25.14
CA MET A 1 0.59 -28.43 24.85
C MET A 1 0.90 -28.44 23.36
N ALA A 2 0.78 -29.57 22.65
CA ALA A 2 1.06 -29.64 21.19
C ALA A 2 0.16 -28.73 20.33
N ASP A 3 -1.09 -28.49 20.72
CA ASP A 3 -2.00 -27.59 19.98
C ASP A 3 -1.68 -26.10 20.15
N LEU A 4 -0.92 -25.71 21.19
CA LEU A 4 -0.60 -24.29 21.47
C LEU A 4 0.33 -23.68 20.42
N TRP A 5 1.15 -24.52 19.77
CA TRP A 5 2.17 -24.11 18.79
C TRP A 5 1.83 -24.53 17.36
N LYS A 6 0.61 -25.04 17.13
CA LYS A 6 0.16 -25.33 15.76
C LYS A 6 0.02 -24.02 14.99
N PRO A 7 0.53 -23.94 13.74
CA PRO A 7 0.29 -22.80 12.88
C PRO A 7 -1.21 -22.52 12.72
N ALA A 8 -1.55 -21.24 12.56
CA ALA A 8 -2.90 -20.86 12.15
C ALA A 8 -3.28 -21.54 10.82
N PRO A 9 -4.56 -21.86 10.59
CA PRO A 9 -5.00 -22.41 9.32
C PRO A 9 -4.69 -21.43 8.18
N GLU A 10 -4.45 -21.99 6.98
CA GLU A 10 -4.29 -21.19 5.78
C GLU A 10 -5.58 -20.41 5.47
N PRO A 11 -5.50 -19.12 5.12
CA PRO A 11 -6.68 -18.33 4.80
C PRO A 11 -7.31 -18.81 3.48
N GLU A 12 -8.63 -18.64 3.34
CA GLU A 12 -9.36 -19.04 2.14
C GLU A 12 -8.91 -18.28 0.88
N THR A 13 -8.51 -17.02 1.05
CA THR A 13 -7.96 -16.20 -0.03
C THR A 13 -6.68 -15.47 0.41
N GLU A 14 -5.90 -14.99 -0.56
CA GLU A 14 -4.70 -14.19 -0.28
C GLU A 14 -5.01 -12.87 0.44
N LEU A 15 -6.26 -12.40 0.44
CA LEU A 15 -6.66 -11.22 1.19
C LEU A 15 -6.57 -11.45 2.72
N GLY A 16 -6.75 -12.70 3.18
CA GLY A 16 -6.58 -13.09 4.58
C GLY A 16 -5.12 -13.25 5.02
N ARG A 17 -4.13 -13.06 4.12
CA ARG A 17 -2.71 -12.99 4.50
C ARG A 17 -2.36 -11.57 4.95
N TYR A 18 -2.68 -11.28 6.21
CA TYR A 18 -2.45 -9.96 6.78
C TYR A 18 -0.99 -9.52 6.74
N ARG A 19 -0.79 -8.21 6.58
CA ARG A 19 0.51 -7.55 6.63
C ARG A 19 0.55 -6.57 7.79
N ILE A 20 1.74 -6.33 8.31
CA ILE A 20 2.00 -5.21 9.22
C ILE A 20 1.95 -3.92 8.38
N LEU A 21 1.19 -2.93 8.83
CA LEU A 21 0.96 -1.69 8.09
C LEU A 21 2.27 -0.97 7.75
N SER A 22 3.15 -0.74 8.74
CA SER A 22 4.47 -0.19 8.50
C SER A 22 5.45 -0.58 9.62
N PRO A 23 6.76 -0.33 9.46
CA PRO A 23 7.73 -0.51 10.55
C PRO A 23 7.42 0.31 11.80
N THR A 24 6.69 1.42 11.66
CA THR A 24 6.31 2.34 12.76
C THR A 24 4.88 2.13 13.25
N ALA A 25 4.05 1.37 12.53
CA ALA A 25 2.67 1.08 12.86
C ALA A 25 2.40 -0.44 12.79
N GLY A 26 2.35 -1.06 13.96
CA GLY A 26 2.19 -2.51 14.11
C GLY A 26 0.80 -3.06 13.80
N ILE A 27 -0.16 -2.27 13.32
CA ILE A 27 -1.52 -2.75 13.03
C ILE A 27 -1.50 -3.77 11.88
N ARG A 28 -2.32 -4.83 11.99
CA ARG A 28 -2.39 -5.91 11.00
C ARG A 28 -3.56 -5.64 10.06
N VAL A 29 -3.25 -5.52 8.78
CA VAL A 29 -4.21 -5.12 7.75
C VAL A 29 -4.19 -6.10 6.57
N SER A 30 -5.34 -6.26 5.92
CA SER A 30 -5.44 -6.95 4.64
C SER A 30 -4.59 -6.24 3.59
N PRO A 31 -4.00 -6.97 2.63
CA PRO A 31 -3.08 -6.39 1.65
C PRO A 31 -3.76 -5.44 0.65
N LEU A 32 -5.09 -5.40 0.62
CA LEU A 32 -5.91 -4.42 -0.08
C LEU A 32 -6.82 -3.71 0.93
N GLN A 33 -7.13 -2.45 0.66
CA GLN A 33 -8.12 -1.66 1.41
C GLN A 33 -9.41 -1.58 0.59
N LEU A 34 -10.57 -1.84 1.20
CA LEU A 34 -11.85 -1.61 0.53
C LEU A 34 -12.19 -0.12 0.56
N GLY A 35 -12.14 0.53 -0.60
CA GLY A 35 -12.51 1.94 -0.75
C GLY A 35 -14.03 2.13 -0.77
N ALA A 36 -14.55 2.85 0.22
CA ALA A 36 -15.98 3.00 0.50
C ALA A 36 -16.63 4.25 -0.13
N MET A 37 -15.94 4.96 -1.03
CA MET A 37 -16.52 6.11 -1.75
C MET A 37 -17.80 5.75 -2.53
N SER A 38 -17.94 4.48 -2.90
CA SER A 38 -19.14 3.96 -3.58
C SER A 38 -20.23 3.43 -2.63
N ILE A 39 -20.02 3.42 -1.32
CA ILE A 39 -21.01 2.97 -0.32
C ILE A 39 -21.96 4.12 0.00
N GLY A 40 -23.14 4.10 -0.62
CA GLY A 40 -24.13 5.18 -0.56
C GLY A 40 -24.81 5.40 -1.92
N GLU A 41 -25.88 6.19 -1.90
CA GLU A 41 -26.73 6.48 -3.06
C GLU A 41 -26.82 7.98 -3.40
N ALA A 42 -26.32 8.85 -2.50
CA ALA A 42 -26.40 10.31 -2.65
C ALA A 42 -25.72 10.83 -3.92
N TRP A 43 -24.66 10.18 -4.39
CA TRP A 43 -23.87 10.57 -5.57
C TRP A 43 -24.15 9.72 -6.81
N SER A 44 -25.33 9.10 -6.87
CA SER A 44 -25.73 8.18 -7.94
C SER A 44 -25.58 8.75 -9.36
N SER A 45 -25.73 10.07 -9.54
CA SER A 45 -25.67 10.75 -10.84
C SER A 45 -24.30 10.67 -11.54
N PHE A 46 -23.18 10.62 -10.80
CA PHE A 46 -21.84 10.58 -11.38
C PHE A 46 -20.97 9.40 -10.91
N MET A 47 -21.39 8.66 -9.87
CA MET A 47 -20.70 7.46 -9.39
C MET A 47 -21.46 6.15 -9.63
N GLY A 48 -22.74 6.24 -10.02
CA GLY A 48 -23.68 5.12 -9.95
C GLY A 48 -24.18 4.88 -8.52
N SER A 49 -25.27 4.11 -8.39
CA SER A 49 -25.87 3.81 -7.09
C SER A 49 -25.37 2.47 -6.52
N LEU A 50 -25.22 2.42 -5.20
CA LEU A 50 -25.09 1.20 -4.41
C LEU A 50 -25.96 1.39 -3.17
N ASP A 51 -27.12 0.73 -3.12
CA ASP A 51 -28.03 0.83 -1.98
C ASP A 51 -27.43 0.18 -0.71
N LYS A 52 -28.12 0.34 0.42
CA LYS A 52 -27.65 -0.15 1.72
C LYS A 52 -27.52 -1.68 1.75
N ASP A 53 -28.48 -2.42 1.20
CA ASP A 53 -28.45 -3.88 1.21
C ASP A 53 -27.30 -4.42 0.36
N ALA A 54 -27.08 -3.85 -0.83
CA ALA A 54 -25.95 -4.18 -1.69
C ALA A 54 -24.61 -3.77 -1.05
N SER A 55 -24.57 -2.66 -0.34
CA SER A 55 -23.39 -2.23 0.43
C SER A 55 -23.04 -3.25 1.53
N PHE A 56 -24.03 -3.73 2.28
CA PHE A 56 -23.81 -4.74 3.32
C PHE A 56 -23.32 -6.05 2.72
N LYS A 57 -23.90 -6.49 1.58
CA LYS A 57 -23.41 -7.68 0.85
C LYS A 57 -21.96 -7.53 0.39
N LEU A 58 -21.55 -6.34 -0.07
CA LEU A 58 -20.17 -6.07 -0.47
C LEU A 58 -19.22 -6.11 0.74
N LEU A 59 -19.62 -5.52 1.87
CA LEU A 59 -18.84 -5.52 3.11
C LEU A 59 -18.72 -6.93 3.70
N ASP A 60 -19.80 -7.70 3.71
CA ASP A 60 -19.81 -9.11 4.14
C ASP A 60 -18.87 -9.94 3.26
N ALA A 61 -18.98 -9.82 1.92
CA ALA A 61 -18.09 -10.52 1.00
C ALA A 61 -16.61 -10.14 1.16
N PHE A 62 -16.31 -8.90 1.56
CA PHE A 62 -14.95 -8.46 1.85
C PHE A 62 -14.38 -9.14 3.10
N VAL A 63 -15.16 -9.21 4.18
CA VAL A 63 -14.76 -9.90 5.42
C VAL A 63 -14.65 -11.41 5.21
N GLU A 64 -15.62 -12.02 4.52
CA GLU A 64 -15.60 -13.46 4.19
C GLU A 64 -14.35 -13.84 3.38
N ALA A 65 -13.89 -12.96 2.48
CA ALA A 65 -12.66 -13.17 1.75
C ALA A 65 -11.38 -12.99 2.60
N GLY A 66 -11.50 -12.54 3.86
CA GLY A 66 -10.39 -12.29 4.77
C GLY A 66 -9.98 -10.81 4.89
N GLY A 67 -10.74 -9.89 4.29
CA GLY A 67 -10.48 -8.45 4.35
C GLY A 67 -10.80 -7.86 5.72
N ASN A 68 -9.95 -6.94 6.19
CA ASN A 68 -10.19 -6.22 7.45
C ASN A 68 -9.93 -4.71 7.38
N PHE A 69 -9.49 -4.18 6.24
CA PHE A 69 -9.11 -2.77 6.11
C PHE A 69 -10.08 -2.02 5.20
N ILE A 70 -10.84 -1.06 5.74
CA ILE A 70 -11.81 -0.25 5.02
C ILE A 70 -11.42 1.22 5.08
N ASP A 71 -11.43 1.89 3.93
CA ASP A 71 -11.18 3.31 3.81
C ASP A 71 -12.44 4.09 3.38
N THR A 72 -12.79 5.12 4.14
CA THR A 72 -13.92 6.03 3.86
C THR A 72 -13.50 7.49 4.06
N ALA A 73 -14.43 8.45 4.05
CA ALA A 73 -14.17 9.86 4.37
C ALA A 73 -15.44 10.54 4.89
N CYS A 74 -15.26 11.63 5.66
CA CYS A 74 -16.36 12.36 6.29
C CYS A 74 -17.47 12.82 5.34
N ASN A 75 -17.14 13.05 4.06
CA ASN A 75 -18.07 13.58 3.07
C ASN A 75 -18.62 12.54 2.09
N TYR A 76 -18.07 11.31 2.07
CA TYR A 76 -18.43 10.34 1.03
C TYR A 76 -19.92 10.02 1.05
N GLN A 77 -20.55 10.17 -0.12
CA GLN A 77 -21.98 9.94 -0.34
C GLN A 77 -22.84 10.78 0.62
N ASP A 78 -22.51 12.07 0.77
CA ASP A 78 -23.18 12.98 1.70
C ASP A 78 -23.28 12.37 3.10
N GLU A 79 -22.14 11.86 3.59
CA GLU A 79 -21.95 11.19 4.89
C GLU A 79 -22.54 9.77 5.01
N GLN A 80 -23.24 9.26 4.00
CA GLN A 80 -23.84 7.91 4.06
C GLN A 80 -22.81 6.80 4.21
N SER A 81 -21.62 6.95 3.63
CA SER A 81 -20.58 5.90 3.66
C SER A 81 -20.17 5.53 5.10
N GLU A 82 -19.79 6.53 5.91
CA GLU A 82 -19.45 6.31 7.33
C GLU A 82 -20.65 5.79 8.12
N ALA A 83 -21.85 6.33 7.88
CA ALA A 83 -23.06 5.91 8.59
C ALA A 83 -23.41 4.44 8.34
N TRP A 84 -23.32 4.00 7.08
CA TRP A 84 -23.67 2.64 6.70
C TRP A 84 -22.60 1.63 7.13
N ILE A 85 -21.31 2.00 7.08
CA ILE A 85 -20.23 1.17 7.65
C ILE A 85 -20.44 1.01 9.16
N GLY A 86 -20.75 2.07 9.89
CA GLY A 86 -21.01 1.99 11.34
C GLY A 86 -22.22 1.13 11.69
N GLU A 87 -23.31 1.26 10.92
CA GLU A 87 -24.47 0.38 11.02
C GLU A 87 -24.14 -1.09 10.77
N TRP A 88 -23.38 -1.37 9.70
CA TRP A 88 -22.93 -2.71 9.35
C TRP A 88 -22.05 -3.31 10.46
N MET A 89 -21.06 -2.57 10.96
CA MET A 89 -20.19 -3.04 12.04
C MET A 89 -20.97 -3.36 13.32
N THR A 90 -21.96 -2.53 13.64
CA THR A 90 -22.86 -2.76 14.79
C THR A 90 -23.68 -4.04 14.58
N ALA A 91 -24.24 -4.23 13.39
CA ALA A 91 -25.07 -5.39 13.06
C ALA A 91 -24.28 -6.70 13.05
N ARG A 92 -23.00 -6.67 12.63
CA ARG A 92 -22.10 -7.82 12.59
C ARG A 92 -21.28 -8.03 13.86
N LYS A 93 -21.27 -7.05 14.78
CA LYS A 93 -20.48 -7.06 16.02
C LYS A 93 -18.99 -7.31 15.77
N ASN A 94 -18.45 -6.67 14.73
CA ASN A 94 -17.10 -6.95 14.24
C ASN A 94 -16.17 -5.73 14.29
N ARG A 95 -16.54 -4.63 14.96
CA ARG A 95 -15.71 -3.41 15.03
C ARG A 95 -14.25 -3.70 15.40
N ASP A 96 -14.01 -4.54 16.40
CA ASP A 96 -12.68 -4.88 16.92
C ASP A 96 -11.86 -5.74 15.94
N GLN A 97 -12.51 -6.34 14.94
CA GLN A 97 -11.85 -7.11 13.88
C GLN A 97 -11.49 -6.24 12.67
N MET A 98 -12.04 -5.03 12.59
CA MET A 98 -11.87 -4.11 11.46
C MET A 98 -10.85 -3.02 11.76
N VAL A 99 -10.12 -2.63 10.72
CA VAL A 99 -9.27 -1.45 10.66
C VAL A 99 -10.00 -0.42 9.79
N ILE A 100 -10.43 0.68 10.41
CA ILE A 100 -11.19 1.74 9.75
C ILE A 100 -10.32 2.97 9.58
N SER A 101 -10.11 3.36 8.33
CA SER A 101 -9.59 4.68 8.00
C SER A 101 -10.69 5.61 7.54
N THR A 102 -10.62 6.86 8.01
CA THR A 102 -11.45 7.96 7.51
C THR A 102 -10.62 9.22 7.36
N LYS A 103 -11.24 10.29 6.86
CA LYS A 103 -10.56 11.53 6.50
C LYS A 103 -11.36 12.75 6.94
N TYR A 104 -10.65 13.85 7.16
CA TYR A 104 -11.22 15.18 7.34
C TYR A 104 -10.63 16.17 6.32
N THR A 105 -11.16 17.41 6.28
CA THR A 105 -10.83 18.54 5.37
C THR A 105 -11.94 18.84 4.37
N THR A 106 -12.57 17.84 3.77
CA THR A 106 -13.58 18.09 2.73
C THR A 106 -14.90 18.59 3.34
N ASP A 107 -15.58 19.52 2.65
CA ASP A 107 -16.93 19.93 3.02
C ASP A 107 -17.86 18.71 3.11
N TYR A 108 -18.50 18.56 4.27
CA TYR A 108 -19.40 17.44 4.54
C TYR A 108 -20.80 17.88 5.01
N LYS A 109 -21.13 19.17 4.94
CA LYS A 109 -22.43 19.70 5.43
C LYS A 109 -23.13 20.67 4.48
N SER A 110 -22.49 21.12 3.40
CA SER A 110 -23.14 22.04 2.45
C SER A 110 -24.40 21.47 1.79
N TYR A 111 -24.50 20.13 1.63
CA TYR A 111 -25.68 19.47 1.08
C TYR A 111 -26.94 19.67 1.93
N ILE A 112 -26.80 19.80 3.26
CA ILE A 112 -27.92 20.09 4.19
C ILE A 112 -28.05 21.59 4.44
N LEU A 113 -26.94 22.27 4.75
CA LEU A 113 -26.97 23.67 5.18
C LEU A 113 -27.19 24.63 4.02
N GLY A 114 -26.90 24.20 2.79
CA GLY A 114 -26.91 25.00 1.57
C GLY A 114 -25.52 25.53 1.21
N LYS A 115 -25.27 25.65 -0.09
CA LYS A 115 -24.01 26.18 -0.65
C LYS A 115 -23.70 27.56 -0.06
N GLY A 116 -22.45 27.76 0.39
CA GLY A 116 -21.97 29.01 0.98
C GLY A 116 -22.33 29.21 2.46
N LYS A 117 -23.01 28.25 3.11
CA LYS A 117 -23.46 28.37 4.51
C LYS A 117 -22.69 27.48 5.49
N ALA A 118 -21.68 26.74 5.02
CA ALA A 118 -20.92 25.78 5.82
C ALA A 118 -19.42 26.12 6.00
N PRO A 119 -19.05 27.38 6.34
CA PRO A 119 -17.65 27.87 6.24
C PRO A 119 -16.64 27.19 7.17
N ASN A 120 -17.10 26.44 8.18
CA ASN A 120 -16.25 25.73 9.15
C ASN A 120 -16.41 24.20 9.07
N HIS A 121 -17.12 23.68 8.05
CA HIS A 121 -17.28 22.24 7.84
C HIS A 121 -16.30 21.70 6.79
N CYS A 122 -15.25 22.46 6.49
CA CYS A 122 -14.16 22.11 5.60
C CYS A 122 -12.86 22.76 6.09
N GLY A 123 -11.73 22.35 5.52
CA GLY A 123 -10.40 22.89 5.81
C GLY A 123 -9.63 22.15 6.89
N ASN A 124 -8.35 22.47 7.01
CA ASN A 124 -7.38 21.81 7.88
C ASN A 124 -7.42 22.33 9.33
N HIS A 125 -8.08 23.47 9.57
CA HIS A 125 -8.09 24.16 10.86
C HIS A 125 -8.73 23.33 11.99
N LYS A 126 -8.31 23.59 13.23
CA LYS A 126 -8.65 22.81 14.44
C LYS A 126 -10.15 22.61 14.62
N ARG A 127 -10.95 23.63 14.31
CA ARG A 127 -12.43 23.56 14.44
C ARG A 127 -13.07 22.60 13.44
N SER A 128 -12.64 22.61 12.18
CA SER A 128 -13.12 21.66 11.16
C SER A 128 -12.80 20.23 11.58
N LEU A 129 -11.53 19.98 11.95
CA LEU A 129 -11.06 18.68 12.45
C LEU A 129 -11.88 18.18 13.65
N HIS A 130 -12.06 19.02 14.66
CA HIS A 130 -12.79 18.66 15.88
C HIS A 130 -14.25 18.26 15.57
N MET A 131 -14.94 19.06 14.74
CA MET A 131 -16.32 18.80 14.37
C MET A 131 -16.44 17.54 13.50
N SER A 132 -15.57 17.37 12.52
CA SER A 132 -15.60 16.21 11.62
C SER A 132 -15.31 14.92 12.36
N VAL A 133 -14.30 14.87 13.23
CA VAL A 133 -13.95 13.64 13.97
C VAL A 133 -15.05 13.24 14.94
N ARG A 134 -15.63 14.20 15.68
CA ARG A 134 -16.80 13.95 16.53
C ARG A 134 -17.95 13.33 15.74
N ASP A 135 -18.24 13.88 14.56
CA ASP A 135 -19.34 13.41 13.72
C ASP A 135 -19.02 12.06 13.06
N SER A 136 -17.77 11.83 12.63
CA SER A 136 -17.30 10.55 12.09
C SER A 136 -17.40 9.42 13.12
N LEU A 137 -16.93 9.63 14.35
CA LEU A 137 -17.06 8.65 15.45
C LEU A 137 -18.52 8.26 15.69
N LYS A 138 -19.42 9.26 15.70
CA LYS A 138 -20.86 9.03 15.85
C LYS A 138 -21.45 8.22 14.69
N LYS A 139 -21.08 8.54 13.44
CA LYS A 139 -21.58 7.84 12.24
C LYS A 139 -21.04 6.40 12.15
N LEU A 140 -19.75 6.23 12.43
CA LEU A 140 -19.07 4.93 12.46
C LEU A 140 -19.45 4.09 13.69
N ARG A 141 -20.13 4.68 14.68
CA ARG A 141 -20.59 4.01 15.91
C ARG A 141 -19.45 3.34 16.68
N THR A 142 -18.36 4.08 16.83
CA THR A 142 -17.12 3.67 17.49
C THR A 142 -16.56 4.84 18.30
N ASP A 143 -15.73 4.55 19.29
CA ASP A 143 -15.02 5.51 20.13
C ASP A 143 -13.59 5.80 19.64
N TRP A 144 -13.03 4.97 18.74
CA TRP A 144 -11.76 5.25 18.05
C TRP A 144 -11.82 5.08 16.52
N ILE A 145 -10.92 5.78 15.85
CA ILE A 145 -10.55 5.64 14.43
C ILE A 145 -9.14 5.02 14.37
N ASP A 146 -8.95 3.98 13.55
CA ASP A 146 -7.64 3.34 13.44
C ASP A 146 -6.64 4.22 12.69
N ILE A 147 -7.05 4.83 11.57
CA ILE A 147 -6.20 5.77 10.81
C ILE A 147 -7.02 7.00 10.40
N LEU A 148 -6.59 8.19 10.83
CA LEU A 148 -7.18 9.45 10.37
C LEU A 148 -6.27 10.11 9.33
N TYR A 149 -6.80 10.31 8.12
CA TYR A 149 -6.12 11.07 7.08
C TYR A 149 -6.52 12.55 7.11
N LEU A 150 -5.53 13.44 7.03
CA LEU A 150 -5.73 14.77 6.44
C LEU A 150 -5.95 14.56 4.94
N HIS A 151 -7.15 14.87 4.42
CA HIS A 151 -7.57 14.44 3.08
C HIS A 151 -6.93 15.25 1.94
N TRP A 152 -6.77 16.56 2.13
CA TRP A 152 -6.11 17.47 1.18
C TRP A 152 -5.49 18.63 1.96
N TRP A 153 -4.44 19.25 1.46
CA TRP A 153 -3.93 20.49 2.04
C TRP A 153 -4.64 21.72 1.48
N ASP A 154 -5.13 22.59 2.35
CA ASP A 154 -5.96 23.74 1.96
C ASP A 154 -5.19 25.07 1.89
N HIS A 155 -3.93 25.10 2.31
CA HIS A 155 -3.08 26.31 2.38
C HIS A 155 -3.58 27.42 3.34
N THR A 156 -4.58 27.15 4.17
CA THR A 156 -5.18 28.15 5.08
C THR A 156 -4.75 27.99 6.53
N THR A 157 -4.25 26.80 6.90
CA THR A 157 -3.89 26.45 8.29
C THR A 157 -2.39 26.19 8.41
N SER A 158 -1.77 26.66 9.51
CA SER A 158 -0.34 26.41 9.75
C SER A 158 -0.08 24.94 10.07
N ILE A 159 1.13 24.47 9.78
CA ILE A 159 1.57 23.10 10.13
C ILE A 159 1.48 22.89 11.65
N GLU A 160 1.86 23.89 12.45
CA GLU A 160 1.81 23.84 13.91
C GLU A 160 0.38 23.60 14.40
N GLU A 161 -0.61 24.36 13.92
CA GLU A 161 -2.00 24.15 14.31
C GLU A 161 -2.51 22.76 13.90
N VAL A 162 -2.19 22.30 12.69
CA VAL A 162 -2.57 20.97 12.21
C VAL A 162 -1.98 19.88 13.11
N MET A 163 -0.66 19.91 13.32
CA MET A 163 0.04 18.85 14.06
C MET A 163 -0.34 18.83 15.54
N ASP A 164 -0.49 20.00 16.19
CA ASP A 164 -1.00 20.07 17.56
C ASP A 164 -2.38 19.45 17.67
N SER A 165 -3.28 19.76 16.73
CA SER A 165 -4.65 19.27 16.77
C SER A 165 -4.73 17.76 16.53
N LEU A 166 -3.95 17.23 15.59
CA LEU A 166 -3.87 15.79 15.34
C LEU A 166 -3.24 15.04 16.52
N HIS A 167 -2.19 15.60 17.12
CA HIS A 167 -1.53 15.02 18.29
C HIS A 167 -2.49 14.90 19.48
N ILE A 168 -3.33 15.93 19.73
CA ILE A 168 -4.35 15.89 20.79
C ILE A 168 -5.32 14.73 20.58
N LEU A 169 -5.78 14.46 19.36
CA LEU A 169 -6.69 13.34 19.08
C LEU A 169 -6.03 11.98 19.35
N VAL A 170 -4.73 11.86 19.06
CA VAL A 170 -3.95 10.66 19.38
C VAL A 170 -3.82 10.49 20.89
N GLN A 171 -3.48 11.57 21.62
CA GLN A 171 -3.39 11.53 23.09
C GLN A 171 -4.73 11.21 23.76
N GLN A 172 -5.86 11.57 23.14
CA GLN A 172 -7.20 11.24 23.60
C GLN A 172 -7.63 9.81 23.28
N GLY A 173 -6.84 9.05 22.51
CA GLY A 173 -7.19 7.70 22.06
C GLY A 173 -8.33 7.66 21.02
N GLN A 174 -8.78 8.81 20.52
CA GLN A 174 -9.82 8.90 19.49
C GLN A 174 -9.30 8.48 18.11
N VAL A 175 -7.98 8.59 17.91
CA VAL A 175 -7.27 8.23 16.68
C VAL A 175 -6.01 7.45 17.04
N LEU A 176 -5.77 6.29 16.42
CA LEU A 176 -4.61 5.45 16.74
C LEU A 176 -3.39 5.76 15.85
N CYS A 177 -3.61 6.01 14.57
CA CYS A 177 -2.59 6.33 13.58
C CYS A 177 -2.99 7.55 12.76
N LEU A 178 -2.00 8.31 12.31
CA LEU A 178 -2.20 9.48 11.45
C LEU A 178 -1.72 9.18 10.03
N GLY A 179 -2.42 9.73 9.05
CA GLY A 179 -2.03 9.72 7.66
C GLY A 179 -2.28 11.08 7.00
N PHE A 180 -1.75 11.25 5.80
CA PHE A 180 -2.02 12.41 4.95
C PHE A 180 -2.26 11.94 3.51
N SER A 181 -3.13 12.67 2.82
CA SER A 181 -3.41 12.54 1.40
C SER A 181 -3.33 13.92 0.78
N ASP A 182 -2.74 14.00 -0.41
CA ASP A 182 -2.78 15.19 -1.26
C ASP A 182 -2.34 16.50 -0.58
N THR A 183 -1.16 16.48 0.05
CA THR A 183 -0.50 17.67 0.64
C THR A 183 0.61 18.22 -0.28
N PRO A 184 1.14 19.46 -0.10
CA PRO A 184 2.07 20.07 -1.04
C PRO A 184 3.45 19.44 -0.91
N ALA A 185 3.99 18.93 -2.03
CA ALA A 185 5.06 17.92 -2.14
C ALA A 185 4.63 16.45 -1.91
N TRP A 186 3.34 16.20 -1.61
CA TRP A 186 2.80 14.88 -1.20
C TRP A 186 1.44 14.51 -1.83
N VAL A 187 1.33 14.59 -3.16
CA VAL A 187 0.12 14.21 -3.91
C VAL A 187 -0.02 12.68 -3.97
N GLY A 188 -1.13 12.15 -3.47
CA GLY A 188 -1.31 10.73 -3.08
C GLY A 188 -1.93 9.83 -4.16
N ARG A 189 -1.97 10.28 -5.42
CA ARG A 189 -2.57 9.56 -6.56
C ARG A 189 -1.51 8.74 -7.29
N TRP A 190 -1.73 7.45 -7.47
CA TRP A 190 -0.76 6.60 -8.16
C TRP A 190 -1.42 5.50 -8.99
N ASN A 191 -1.11 5.50 -10.29
CA ASN A 191 -1.39 4.42 -11.19
C ASN A 191 -0.32 4.34 -12.28
N ILE A 192 -0.49 3.40 -13.20
CA ILE A 192 0.53 3.14 -14.23
C ILE A 192 0.74 4.30 -15.21
N LEU A 193 -0.25 5.19 -15.35
CA LEU A 193 -0.16 6.40 -16.19
C LEU A 193 0.24 7.66 -15.40
N ILE A 194 0.08 7.66 -14.07
CA ILE A 194 0.37 8.78 -13.16
C ILE A 194 1.33 8.30 -12.09
N ARG A 195 2.61 8.57 -12.30
CA ARG A 195 3.73 7.99 -11.53
C ARG A 195 4.49 9.03 -10.71
N ASP A 196 3.98 10.24 -10.57
CA ASP A 196 4.62 11.31 -9.80
C ASP A 196 4.87 10.91 -8.34
N PHE A 197 4.01 10.02 -7.82
CA PHE A 197 4.15 9.34 -6.53
C PHE A 197 5.51 8.64 -6.36
N GLU A 198 6.07 8.07 -7.43
CA GLU A 198 7.37 7.37 -7.42
C GLU A 198 8.55 8.31 -7.22
N ARG A 199 8.38 9.61 -7.51
CA ARG A 199 9.45 10.60 -7.47
C ARG A 199 9.87 10.97 -6.06
N GLU A 200 8.90 11.37 -5.24
CA GLU A 200 9.16 11.98 -3.93
C GLU A 200 8.52 11.18 -2.79
N ILE A 201 7.39 10.52 -3.03
CA ILE A 201 6.59 9.91 -1.94
C ILE A 201 7.16 8.57 -1.53
N ILE A 202 7.54 7.73 -2.49
CA ILE A 202 8.15 6.43 -2.18
C ILE A 202 9.49 6.60 -1.45
N PRO A 203 10.44 7.44 -1.91
CA PRO A 203 11.70 7.64 -1.19
C PRO A 203 11.48 8.18 0.23
N MET A 204 10.59 9.16 0.40
CA MET A 204 10.24 9.70 1.69
C MET A 204 9.62 8.63 2.61
N ALA A 205 8.59 7.91 2.13
CA ALA A 205 7.88 6.95 2.95
C ALA A 205 8.83 5.85 3.44
N ARG A 206 9.79 5.45 2.61
CA ARG A 206 10.87 4.55 3.00
C ARG A 206 11.73 5.14 4.11
N GLN A 207 12.19 6.38 3.95
CA GLN A 207 13.04 7.08 4.92
C GLN A 207 12.38 7.21 6.29
N PHE A 208 11.06 7.45 6.34
CA PHE A 208 10.31 7.65 7.57
C PHE A 208 9.54 6.40 8.05
N GLY A 209 9.70 5.25 7.37
CA GLY A 209 9.04 4.00 7.76
C GLY A 209 7.51 4.07 7.67
N MET A 210 6.97 4.71 6.64
CA MET A 210 5.55 4.94 6.42
C MET A 210 4.92 3.91 5.46
N ALA A 211 3.63 3.63 5.65
CA ALA A 211 2.83 2.87 4.70
C ALA A 211 2.37 3.74 3.52
N LEU A 212 2.11 3.10 2.38
CA LEU A 212 1.61 3.74 1.18
C LEU A 212 0.19 3.23 0.88
N ALA A 213 -0.77 4.15 0.85
CA ALA A 213 -2.18 3.88 0.56
C ALA A 213 -2.59 4.57 -0.75
N PRO A 214 -2.15 4.11 -1.93
CA PRO A 214 -2.45 4.80 -3.18
C PRO A 214 -3.93 4.66 -3.55
N TRP A 215 -4.56 5.77 -3.93
CA TRP A 215 -5.86 5.77 -4.59
C TRP A 215 -5.70 5.87 -6.10
N ASP A 216 -6.80 5.60 -6.80
CA ASP A 216 -6.89 5.67 -8.26
C ASP A 216 -6.02 4.68 -9.04
N VAL A 217 -5.69 3.54 -8.44
CA VAL A 217 -4.84 2.50 -9.04
C VAL A 217 -5.36 1.99 -10.40
N MET A 218 -6.67 2.18 -10.65
CA MET A 218 -7.37 1.83 -11.88
C MET A 218 -7.73 3.02 -12.78
N ASP A 219 -7.15 4.19 -12.51
CA ASP A 219 -7.37 5.45 -13.24
C ASP A 219 -8.87 5.73 -13.43
N GLY A 220 -9.63 5.86 -12.34
CA GLY A 220 -11.08 6.08 -12.37
C GLY A 220 -11.88 4.88 -12.90
N GLY A 221 -11.26 3.70 -13.02
CA GLY A 221 -11.82 2.53 -13.68
C GLY A 221 -11.76 2.64 -15.21
N LYS A 222 -10.93 3.54 -15.76
CA LYS A 222 -10.76 3.72 -17.20
C LYS A 222 -9.94 2.63 -17.83
N LEU A 223 -9.02 1.97 -17.10
CA LEU A 223 -8.22 0.88 -17.67
C LEU A 223 -9.09 -0.38 -17.80
N GLN A 224 -9.63 -0.62 -18.99
CA GLN A 224 -10.62 -1.66 -19.29
C GLN A 224 -10.43 -2.18 -20.73
N THR A 225 -10.66 -3.48 -20.93
CA THR A 225 -10.63 -4.10 -22.25
C THR A 225 -11.84 -3.69 -23.10
N LYS A 226 -11.71 -3.78 -24.43
CA LYS A 226 -12.84 -3.52 -25.36
C LYS A 226 -14.06 -4.39 -25.02
N LYS A 227 -13.84 -5.67 -24.74
CA LYS A 227 -14.86 -6.62 -24.29
C LYS A 227 -15.61 -6.13 -23.04
N ALA A 228 -14.87 -5.72 -22.00
CA ALA A 228 -15.47 -5.22 -20.75
C ALA A 228 -16.31 -3.94 -20.97
N LEU A 229 -15.86 -3.04 -21.84
CA LEU A 229 -16.61 -1.82 -22.19
C LEU A 229 -17.91 -2.14 -22.94
N GLU A 230 -17.89 -3.11 -23.85
CA GLU A 230 -19.09 -3.57 -24.56
C GLU A 230 -20.09 -4.23 -23.61
N GLU A 231 -19.62 -5.06 -22.68
CA GLU A 231 -20.45 -5.71 -21.65
C GLU A 231 -21.10 -4.67 -20.75
N ARG A 232 -20.36 -3.66 -20.27
CA ARG A 232 -20.92 -2.54 -19.50
C ARG A 232 -21.98 -1.78 -20.29
N LYS A 233 -21.70 -1.48 -21.56
CA LYS A 233 -22.67 -0.79 -22.44
C LYS A 233 -23.96 -1.60 -22.60
N LYS A 234 -23.86 -2.93 -22.76
CA LYS A 234 -25.03 -3.84 -22.81
C LYS A 234 -25.82 -3.85 -21.49
N ALA A 235 -25.13 -3.71 -20.36
CA ALA A 235 -25.74 -3.60 -19.04
C ALA A 235 -26.28 -2.20 -18.70
N GLY A 236 -26.17 -1.22 -19.61
CA GLY A 236 -26.56 0.17 -19.35
C GLY A 236 -25.62 0.90 -18.37
N GLU A 237 -24.40 0.39 -18.18
CA GLU A 237 -23.42 0.93 -17.25
C GLU A 237 -22.35 1.76 -17.97
N GLY A 238 -21.98 2.89 -17.36
CA GLY A 238 -20.90 3.75 -17.83
C GLY A 238 -19.60 3.61 -17.02
N LEU A 239 -18.53 4.19 -17.54
CA LEU A 239 -17.33 4.51 -16.75
C LEU A 239 -17.62 5.70 -15.84
N ARG A 240 -16.88 5.81 -14.73
CA ARG A 240 -16.91 7.03 -13.89
C ARG A 240 -16.53 8.24 -14.75
N SER A 241 -17.16 9.39 -14.50
CA SER A 241 -16.99 10.60 -15.30
C SER A 241 -16.53 11.83 -14.51
N LEU A 242 -16.03 11.63 -13.28
CA LEU A 242 -15.61 12.72 -12.39
C LEU A 242 -14.49 13.58 -13.00
N ILE A 243 -13.56 12.96 -13.73
CA ILE A 243 -12.42 13.65 -14.38
C ILE A 243 -12.73 13.94 -15.86
N HIS A 244 -13.06 12.90 -16.64
CA HIS A 244 -13.54 13.03 -18.02
C HIS A 244 -14.40 11.84 -18.44
N HIS A 245 -15.08 11.96 -19.58
CA HIS A 245 -15.91 10.89 -20.16
C HIS A 245 -15.09 9.89 -20.98
N GLY A 246 -15.53 8.63 -21.02
CA GLY A 246 -14.94 7.58 -21.85
C GLY A 246 -13.47 7.26 -21.53
N GLN A 247 -12.81 6.51 -22.43
CA GLN A 247 -11.35 6.36 -22.43
C GLN A 247 -10.71 7.35 -23.41
N ASN A 248 -9.52 7.87 -23.09
CA ASN A 248 -8.65 8.55 -24.05
C ASN A 248 -7.66 7.57 -24.72
N GLU A 249 -6.90 8.05 -25.71
CA GLU A 249 -5.98 7.20 -26.49
C GLU A 249 -4.91 6.52 -25.62
N LYS A 250 -4.41 7.19 -24.58
CA LYS A 250 -3.39 6.65 -23.67
C LYS A 250 -3.97 5.52 -22.82
N GLU A 251 -5.18 5.70 -22.31
CA GLU A 251 -5.91 4.67 -21.54
C GLU A 251 -6.25 3.45 -22.39
N VAL A 252 -6.63 3.63 -23.66
CA VAL A 252 -6.86 2.51 -24.58
C VAL A 252 -5.57 1.71 -24.80
N ARG A 253 -4.46 2.38 -25.15
CA ARG A 253 -3.17 1.71 -25.38
C ARG A 253 -2.67 0.97 -24.14
N MET A 254 -2.79 1.61 -22.97
CA MET A 254 -2.41 0.97 -21.71
C MET A 254 -3.31 -0.23 -21.38
N SER A 255 -4.62 -0.12 -21.64
CA SER A 255 -5.54 -1.26 -21.45
C SER A 255 -5.19 -2.45 -22.33
N GLU A 256 -4.74 -2.23 -23.57
CA GLU A 256 -4.28 -3.27 -24.49
C GLU A 256 -2.96 -3.91 -24.00
N ALA A 257 -2.02 -3.11 -23.48
CA ALA A 257 -0.79 -3.60 -22.87
C ALA A 257 -1.07 -4.47 -21.63
N LEU A 258 -1.95 -4.00 -20.75
CA LEU A 258 -2.39 -4.74 -19.56
C LEU A 258 -3.11 -6.04 -19.95
N ALA A 259 -3.90 -6.04 -21.02
CA ALA A 259 -4.58 -7.25 -21.51
C ALA A 259 -3.60 -8.29 -22.04
N THR A 260 -2.52 -7.83 -22.68
CA THR A 260 -1.42 -8.71 -23.12
C THR A 260 -0.79 -9.40 -21.92
N LEU A 261 -0.43 -8.64 -20.88
CA LEU A 261 0.15 -9.21 -19.67
C LEU A 261 -0.83 -10.07 -18.87
N ALA A 262 -2.11 -9.69 -18.80
CA ALA A 262 -3.14 -10.51 -18.17
C ALA A 262 -3.16 -11.91 -18.81
N SER A 263 -3.11 -11.97 -20.14
CA SER A 263 -3.05 -13.22 -20.89
C SER A 263 -1.80 -14.05 -20.59
N GLU A 264 -0.63 -13.41 -20.45
CA GLU A 264 0.63 -14.09 -20.04
C GLU A 264 0.53 -14.71 -18.63
N HIS A 265 -0.26 -14.10 -17.74
CA HIS A 265 -0.53 -14.61 -16.40
C HIS A 265 -1.76 -15.54 -16.34
N GLY A 266 -2.34 -15.90 -17.49
CA GLY A 266 -3.48 -16.82 -17.59
C GLY A 266 -4.80 -16.26 -17.04
N ILE A 267 -4.97 -14.94 -17.00
CA ILE A 267 -6.18 -14.25 -16.53
C ILE A 267 -6.69 -13.24 -17.57
N GLU A 268 -7.97 -12.84 -17.47
CA GLU A 268 -8.52 -11.77 -18.33
C GLU A 268 -8.42 -10.37 -17.68
N SER A 269 -8.13 -10.32 -16.38
CA SER A 269 -8.26 -9.09 -15.59
C SER A 269 -7.08 -8.14 -15.75
N VAL A 270 -7.30 -7.09 -16.54
CA VAL A 270 -6.39 -5.93 -16.59
C VAL A 270 -6.31 -5.21 -15.24
N THR A 271 -7.40 -5.25 -14.46
CA THR A 271 -7.48 -4.69 -13.12
C THR A 271 -6.48 -5.33 -12.19
N ALA A 272 -6.44 -6.66 -12.18
CA ALA A 272 -5.52 -7.40 -11.34
C ALA A 272 -4.05 -7.10 -11.68
N ILE A 273 -3.72 -6.96 -12.96
CA ILE A 273 -2.36 -6.58 -13.41
C ILE A 273 -1.99 -5.17 -12.95
N SER A 274 -2.88 -4.18 -13.08
CA SER A 274 -2.62 -2.81 -12.62
C SER A 274 -2.39 -2.72 -11.12
N ILE A 275 -3.19 -3.44 -10.31
CA ILE A 275 -3.02 -3.50 -8.85
C ILE A 275 -1.69 -4.19 -8.51
N ALA A 276 -1.38 -5.31 -9.18
CA ALA A 276 -0.12 -6.02 -9.00
C ALA A 276 1.10 -5.14 -9.34
N TYR A 277 1.02 -4.35 -10.42
CA TYR A 277 2.04 -3.40 -10.81
C TYR A 277 2.35 -2.43 -9.66
N VAL A 278 1.35 -1.72 -9.13
CA VAL A 278 1.57 -0.73 -8.05
C VAL A 278 2.15 -1.39 -6.79
N MET A 279 1.64 -2.56 -6.38
CA MET A 279 2.17 -3.29 -5.22
C MET A 279 3.62 -3.74 -5.40
N SER A 280 4.07 -3.95 -6.65
CA SER A 280 5.40 -4.46 -6.95
C SER A 280 6.50 -3.40 -6.77
N LYS A 281 6.14 -2.12 -6.71
CA LYS A 281 7.07 -0.99 -6.81
C LYS A 281 7.70 -0.59 -5.48
N ALA A 282 7.09 -0.93 -4.35
CA ALA A 282 7.60 -0.63 -3.01
C ALA A 282 7.03 -1.57 -1.93
N PRO A 283 7.73 -1.77 -0.80
CA PRO A 283 7.14 -2.43 0.37
C PRO A 283 6.04 -1.56 1.00
N TYR A 284 5.19 -2.17 1.84
CA TYR A 284 4.12 -1.48 2.58
C TYR A 284 3.13 -0.71 1.71
N VAL A 285 2.88 -1.19 0.48
CA VAL A 285 1.86 -0.66 -0.43
C VAL A 285 0.54 -1.41 -0.22
N PHE A 286 -0.52 -0.67 0.08
CA PHE A 286 -1.87 -1.14 0.33
C PHE A 286 -2.85 -0.42 -0.60
N PRO A 287 -3.03 -0.89 -1.85
CA PRO A 287 -3.94 -0.25 -2.81
C PRO A 287 -5.36 -0.14 -2.27
N MET A 288 -5.96 1.05 -2.41
CA MET A 288 -7.40 1.21 -2.23
C MET A 288 -8.13 0.68 -3.46
N VAL A 289 -8.97 -0.32 -3.24
CA VAL A 289 -9.78 -0.94 -4.29
C VAL A 289 -11.26 -0.65 -4.05
N GLY A 290 -11.90 -0.01 -5.02
CA GLY A 290 -13.32 0.34 -4.95
C GLY A 290 -14.16 -0.49 -5.91
N GLY A 291 -15.46 -0.53 -5.68
CA GLY A 291 -16.40 -1.21 -6.55
C GLY A 291 -17.82 -1.10 -6.03
N ARG A 292 -18.80 -1.44 -6.89
CA ARG A 292 -20.23 -1.53 -6.53
C ARG A 292 -20.76 -2.97 -6.61
N LYS A 293 -19.87 -3.94 -6.85
CA LYS A 293 -20.18 -5.33 -7.17
C LYS A 293 -19.18 -6.25 -6.52
N VAL A 294 -19.65 -7.39 -6.00
CA VAL A 294 -18.80 -8.41 -5.36
C VAL A 294 -17.84 -9.02 -6.38
N GLU A 295 -18.23 -9.09 -7.64
CA GLU A 295 -17.40 -9.59 -8.74
C GLU A 295 -16.15 -8.73 -8.94
N HIS A 296 -16.27 -7.39 -8.80
CA HIS A 296 -15.12 -6.50 -8.87
C HIS A 296 -14.16 -6.75 -7.71
N LEU A 297 -14.68 -7.02 -6.50
CA LEU A 297 -13.84 -7.37 -5.35
C LEU A 297 -13.08 -8.68 -5.60
N LYS A 298 -13.76 -9.72 -6.08
CA LYS A 298 -13.13 -11.00 -6.44
C LYS A 298 -12.04 -10.82 -7.49
N ASP A 299 -12.29 -9.95 -8.47
CA ASP A 299 -11.31 -9.58 -9.50
C ASP A 299 -10.07 -8.90 -8.91
N ASN A 300 -10.27 -7.93 -8.01
CA ASN A 300 -9.16 -7.24 -7.32
C ASN A 300 -8.29 -8.19 -6.49
N ILE A 301 -8.89 -9.18 -5.80
CA ILE A 301 -8.17 -10.16 -4.97
C ILE A 301 -7.20 -11.00 -5.80
N GLN A 302 -7.48 -11.25 -7.09
CA GLN A 302 -6.57 -12.00 -7.96
C GLN A 302 -5.18 -11.34 -8.07
N ALA A 303 -5.12 -10.01 -7.97
CA ALA A 303 -3.87 -9.25 -8.01
C ALA A 303 -2.83 -9.73 -6.99
N LEU A 304 -3.28 -10.24 -5.84
CA LEU A 304 -2.43 -10.68 -4.74
C LEU A 304 -1.61 -11.93 -5.08
N LYS A 305 -2.02 -12.71 -6.08
CA LYS A 305 -1.29 -13.89 -6.57
C LYS A 305 -0.30 -13.57 -7.70
N ILE A 306 -0.43 -12.41 -8.34
CA ILE A 306 0.35 -12.03 -9.51
C ILE A 306 1.76 -11.59 -9.09
N ARG A 307 2.76 -11.99 -9.88
CA ARG A 307 4.16 -11.63 -9.69
C ARG A 307 4.71 -11.13 -11.03
N LEU A 308 4.72 -9.82 -11.23
CA LEU A 308 5.24 -9.24 -12.47
C LEU A 308 6.77 -9.33 -12.50
N THR A 309 7.32 -9.73 -13.65
CA THR A 309 8.77 -9.75 -13.85
C THR A 309 9.31 -8.34 -14.11
N PRO A 310 10.63 -8.09 -13.89
CA PRO A 310 11.24 -6.81 -14.24
C PRO A 310 11.03 -6.42 -15.72
N LYS A 311 10.99 -7.40 -16.64
CA LYS A 311 10.73 -7.16 -18.07
C LYS A 311 9.30 -6.70 -18.31
N GLN A 312 8.32 -7.31 -17.63
CA GLN A 312 6.91 -6.93 -17.74
C GLN A 312 6.66 -5.54 -17.17
N ILE A 313 7.29 -5.21 -16.04
CA ILE A 313 7.24 -3.87 -15.45
C ILE A 313 7.86 -2.84 -16.42
N ALA A 314 9.06 -3.09 -16.94
CA ALA A 314 9.69 -2.23 -17.93
C ALA A 314 8.85 -2.07 -19.21
N TYR A 315 8.17 -3.13 -19.67
CA TYR A 315 7.26 -3.06 -20.80
C TYR A 315 6.11 -2.09 -20.56
N LEU A 316 5.44 -2.17 -19.40
CA LEU A 316 4.35 -1.25 -19.05
C LEU A 316 4.84 0.20 -18.91
N GLU A 317 5.98 0.39 -18.25
CA GLU A 317 6.56 1.71 -18.03
C GLU A 317 7.06 2.38 -19.32
N GLY A 318 7.41 1.60 -20.34
CA GLY A 318 7.85 2.11 -21.64
C GLY A 318 6.79 2.90 -22.40
N PHE A 319 5.50 2.77 -22.06
CA PHE A 319 4.41 3.52 -22.71
C PHE A 319 4.43 5.01 -22.39
N LYS A 320 4.95 5.39 -21.22
CA LYS A 320 5.09 6.78 -20.80
C LYS A 320 6.41 6.93 -20.05
N PRO A 321 7.46 7.49 -20.72
CA PRO A 321 8.72 7.80 -20.07
C PRO A 321 8.47 8.60 -18.79
N PHE A 322 9.09 8.17 -17.70
CA PHE A 322 9.00 8.84 -16.41
C PHE A 322 10.18 9.77 -16.25
N ASP A 323 9.91 11.07 -16.20
CA ASP A 323 10.90 12.05 -15.77
C ASP A 323 10.97 12.02 -14.24
N VAL A 324 12.11 11.59 -13.70
CA VAL A 324 12.33 11.55 -12.24
C VAL A 324 12.63 12.95 -11.68
N GLY A 325 12.95 13.94 -12.52
CA GLY A 325 13.21 15.31 -12.08
C GLY A 325 14.40 15.49 -11.13
N PHE A 326 14.70 16.74 -10.79
CA PHE A 326 15.71 17.11 -9.81
C PHE A 326 15.16 16.93 -8.37
N PRO A 327 15.96 16.48 -7.38
CA PRO A 327 17.39 16.16 -7.47
C PRO A 327 17.70 14.71 -7.88
N ASN A 328 16.69 13.86 -8.05
CA ASN A 328 16.89 12.43 -8.30
C ASN A 328 17.65 12.15 -9.62
N ASN A 329 17.41 12.93 -10.66
CA ASN A 329 18.14 12.83 -11.94
C ASN A 329 19.63 13.22 -11.84
N PHE A 330 20.04 13.89 -10.76
CA PHE A 330 21.40 14.29 -10.48
C PHE A 330 22.09 13.36 -9.47
N LEU A 331 21.38 12.98 -8.40
CA LEU A 331 21.90 12.11 -7.34
C LEU A 331 21.94 10.63 -7.75
N GLY A 332 21.06 10.22 -8.67
CA GLY A 332 20.87 8.82 -9.06
C GLY A 332 19.95 8.06 -8.10
N GLU A 333 19.79 6.76 -8.35
CA GLU A 333 18.94 5.89 -7.54
C GLU A 333 19.55 5.58 -6.16
N ASP A 334 18.67 5.42 -5.17
CA ASP A 334 19.03 5.05 -3.79
C ASP A 334 19.88 3.75 -3.74
N PRO A 335 21.13 3.79 -3.25
CA PRO A 335 22.00 2.62 -3.14
C PRO A 335 21.42 1.50 -2.25
N HIS A 336 20.54 1.81 -1.29
CA HIS A 336 19.85 0.79 -0.50
C HIS A 336 18.86 -0.02 -1.36
N ILE A 337 18.48 0.48 -2.55
CA ILE A 337 17.61 -0.18 -3.52
C ILE A 337 18.39 -0.84 -4.64
N THR A 338 19.45 -0.22 -5.16
CA THR A 338 20.24 -0.82 -6.27
C THR A 338 21.35 -1.76 -5.78
N GLY A 339 21.87 -1.51 -4.59
CA GLY A 339 23.01 -2.23 -4.00
C GLY A 339 24.34 -1.72 -4.55
N LYS A 340 24.30 -0.64 -5.34
CA LYS A 340 25.44 -0.07 -6.02
C LYS A 340 25.58 1.39 -5.62
N THR A 341 26.81 1.80 -5.31
CA THR A 341 27.13 3.21 -5.11
C THR A 341 27.00 3.95 -6.44
N GLY A 342 26.12 4.95 -6.47
CA GLY A 342 25.90 5.82 -7.63
C GLY A 342 26.22 7.28 -7.34
N GLY A 343 26.09 8.12 -8.37
CA GLY A 343 26.19 9.57 -8.25
C GLY A 343 27.54 10.06 -7.71
N LEU A 344 27.49 11.08 -6.86
CA LEU A 344 28.67 11.77 -6.31
C LEU A 344 29.57 10.86 -5.45
N LEU A 345 29.06 9.71 -4.97
CA LEU A 345 29.81 8.81 -4.10
C LEU A 345 30.72 7.83 -4.85
N ILE A 346 30.55 7.67 -6.18
CA ILE A 346 31.24 6.63 -6.95
C ILE A 346 32.77 6.78 -6.96
N GLY A 347 33.27 8.01 -6.90
CA GLY A 347 34.70 8.33 -6.95
C GLY A 347 35.40 8.35 -5.58
N ASN A 348 34.67 8.15 -4.48
CA ASN A 348 35.23 8.24 -3.13
C ASN A 348 35.84 6.91 -2.67
N ALA A 349 35.00 5.88 -2.52
CA ALA A 349 35.40 4.56 -2.06
C ALA A 349 34.35 3.49 -2.43
N SER A 350 34.74 2.22 -2.42
CA SER A 350 33.79 1.11 -2.48
C SER A 350 33.01 1.03 -1.16
N LEU A 351 31.69 1.17 -1.24
CA LEU A 351 30.80 1.13 -0.08
C LEU A 351 29.90 -0.11 -0.14
N SER A 352 29.71 -0.75 1.00
CA SER A 352 28.69 -1.80 1.17
C SER A 352 27.40 -1.18 1.69
N TRP A 353 26.26 -1.58 1.13
CA TRP A 353 24.95 -1.04 1.46
C TRP A 353 24.05 -2.10 2.09
N VAL A 354 23.41 -1.76 3.20
CA VAL A 354 22.31 -2.56 3.74
C VAL A 354 21.12 -2.43 2.82
N ARG A 355 20.52 -3.55 2.41
CA ARG A 355 19.43 -3.55 1.43
C ARG A 355 18.11 -3.15 2.11
N SER A 356 17.38 -2.23 1.49
CA SER A 356 16.01 -1.92 1.90
C SER A 356 15.08 -3.12 1.68
N PRO A 357 13.99 -3.26 2.48
CA PRO A 357 12.97 -4.27 2.23
C PRO A 357 12.42 -4.19 0.80
N ALA A 358 12.21 -5.35 0.17
CA ALA A 358 11.61 -5.43 -1.15
C ALA A 358 10.08 -5.53 -1.06
N ALA A 359 9.39 -5.19 -2.14
CA ALA A 359 7.96 -5.47 -2.28
C ALA A 359 7.68 -6.98 -2.13
N ILE A 360 6.58 -7.33 -1.46
CA ILE A 360 6.18 -8.73 -1.31
C ILE A 360 5.91 -9.32 -2.70
N GLY A 361 6.55 -10.46 -2.99
CA GLY A 361 6.48 -11.11 -4.29
C GLY A 361 7.64 -10.84 -5.24
N TYR A 362 8.54 -9.91 -4.92
CA TYR A 362 9.75 -9.66 -5.69
C TYR A 362 10.89 -10.67 -5.40
N GLU A 363 10.67 -11.63 -4.50
CA GLU A 363 11.67 -12.58 -4.00
C GLU A 363 12.06 -13.65 -5.03
N VAL A 364 11.18 -13.95 -5.99
CA VAL A 364 11.39 -15.02 -6.99
C VAL A 364 12.58 -14.75 -7.90
N CYS A 365 13.01 -13.49 -8.06
CA CYS A 365 14.19 -13.14 -8.86
C CYS A 365 15.51 -13.09 -8.09
N ARG A 366 15.52 -13.16 -6.75
CA ARG A 366 16.78 -13.19 -5.98
C ARG A 366 17.22 -14.60 -5.63
N ASN A 367 16.27 -15.48 -5.31
CA ASN A 367 16.62 -16.79 -4.76
C ASN A 367 16.81 -17.90 -5.80
N SER A 368 16.40 -17.73 -7.06
CA SER A 368 16.48 -18.83 -8.04
C SER A 368 17.90 -19.11 -8.50
N LEU A 369 18.78 -18.11 -8.53
CA LEU A 369 20.20 -18.31 -8.83
C LEU A 369 20.99 -18.72 -7.58
N ASP A 370 20.79 -18.03 -6.44
CA ASP A 370 21.55 -18.31 -5.21
C ASP A 370 21.19 -19.65 -4.56
N SER A 371 19.92 -20.08 -4.58
CA SER A 371 19.54 -21.37 -3.98
C SER A 371 19.98 -22.55 -4.84
N LEU A 372 19.94 -22.42 -6.18
CA LEU A 372 20.46 -23.45 -7.08
C LEU A 372 21.98 -23.49 -7.04
N GLN A 373 22.67 -22.35 -6.93
CA GLN A 373 24.12 -22.32 -6.71
C GLN A 373 24.52 -22.89 -5.35
N LEU A 374 23.77 -22.58 -4.28
CA LEU A 374 24.04 -23.15 -2.96
C LEU A 374 23.79 -24.66 -2.93
N ILE A 375 22.72 -25.15 -3.58
CA ILE A 375 22.45 -26.58 -3.71
C ILE A 375 23.49 -27.27 -4.61
N LEU A 376 23.94 -26.64 -5.70
CA LEU A 376 25.03 -27.16 -6.52
C LEU A 376 26.36 -27.18 -5.76
N GLN A 377 26.67 -26.12 -5.00
CA GLN A 377 27.89 -26.02 -4.23
C GLN A 377 27.90 -27.07 -3.10
N ILE A 378 26.79 -27.24 -2.38
CA ILE A 378 26.64 -28.31 -1.39
C ILE A 378 26.80 -29.69 -2.03
N ARG A 379 26.25 -29.93 -3.23
CA ARG A 379 26.47 -31.19 -3.95
C ARG A 379 27.92 -31.40 -4.36
N ILE A 380 28.58 -30.35 -4.87
CA ILE A 380 29.99 -30.38 -5.28
C ILE A 380 30.90 -30.61 -4.06
N ASP A 381 30.59 -30.01 -2.91
CA ASP A 381 31.38 -30.16 -1.68
C ASP A 381 31.18 -31.55 -1.05
N VAL A 382 29.98 -32.14 -1.19
CA VAL A 382 29.69 -33.53 -0.78
C VAL A 382 30.36 -34.53 -1.72
N GLU A 383 30.35 -34.30 -3.04
CA GLU A 383 31.01 -35.17 -4.03
C GLU A 383 32.54 -35.09 -3.96
N ASN A 384 33.09 -33.95 -3.54
CA ASN A 384 34.54 -33.75 -3.38
C ASN A 384 35.06 -34.01 -1.95
N GLY A 385 34.21 -34.45 -1.02
CA GLY A 385 34.62 -34.82 0.34
C GLY A 385 35.09 -33.66 1.23
N LEU A 386 34.62 -32.43 0.97
CA LEU A 386 35.08 -31.20 1.65
C LEU A 386 34.18 -30.73 2.80
N ALA A 387 33.09 -31.44 3.13
CA ALA A 387 32.25 -31.10 4.27
C ALA A 387 32.91 -31.53 5.59
N THR A 388 33.56 -30.59 6.28
CA THR A 388 34.05 -30.80 7.65
C THR A 388 32.90 -30.89 8.65
N GLU A 389 32.92 -31.93 9.49
CA GLU A 389 31.98 -32.19 10.58
C GLU A 389 31.79 -30.97 11.50
N VAL A 390 30.54 -30.52 11.65
CA VAL A 390 30.16 -29.58 12.71
C VAL A 390 29.97 -30.41 13.98
N ASN A 391 31.01 -30.45 14.82
CA ASN A 391 30.95 -31.13 16.11
C ASN A 391 29.90 -30.48 17.03
N GLN A 392 29.01 -31.33 17.56
CA GLN A 392 28.10 -31.02 18.66
C GLN A 392 28.89 -30.54 19.88
N VAL A 393 28.46 -29.41 20.44
CA VAL A 393 28.94 -28.88 21.71
C VAL A 393 28.27 -29.68 22.84
N ASP A 394 29.05 -30.47 23.57
CA ASP A 394 28.62 -31.15 24.79
C ASP A 394 29.18 -30.44 26.03
N ALA A 395 28.38 -30.40 27.09
CA ALA A 395 28.61 -29.68 28.32
C ALA A 395 29.72 -30.30 29.19
N GLY A 396 30.56 -29.47 29.84
CA GLY A 396 31.48 -29.98 30.86
C GLY A 396 32.43 -28.93 31.46
N ALA A 397 32.38 -28.78 32.79
CA ALA A 397 33.11 -27.85 33.64
C ALA A 397 34.66 -27.89 33.53
N GLY A 398 35.31 -26.76 33.81
CA GLY A 398 36.73 -26.72 34.23
C GLY A 398 37.48 -25.42 33.93
N HIS A 399 37.56 -24.52 34.92
CA HIS A 399 38.67 -23.55 35.06
C HIS A 399 39.84 -24.22 35.82
N PRO A 400 41.06 -23.66 35.94
CA PRO A 400 41.70 -22.53 35.22
C PRO A 400 43.18 -22.81 34.81
N GLN A 401 43.84 -21.91 34.08
CA GLN A 401 45.20 -21.37 34.38
C GLN A 401 45.69 -20.42 33.27
N GLY A 402 46.32 -19.31 33.67
CA GLY A 402 46.82 -18.23 32.79
C GLY A 402 48.24 -18.49 32.24
N PRO A 403 49.05 -17.43 32.03
CA PRO A 403 49.25 -16.82 30.72
C PRO A 403 50.71 -16.90 30.23
N GLU A 404 50.94 -16.93 28.90
CA GLU A 404 52.26 -16.63 28.33
C GLU A 404 52.17 -15.82 27.04
N HIS A 405 52.61 -14.56 27.11
CA HIS A 405 53.29 -13.84 26.04
C HIS A 405 54.76 -14.30 26.06
N PRO A 406 55.51 -14.33 24.92
CA PRO A 406 56.03 -13.07 24.39
C PRO A 406 56.46 -13.00 22.90
N ARG A 407 56.72 -11.75 22.49
CA ARG A 407 57.81 -11.27 21.60
C ARG A 407 57.63 -11.26 20.06
N LEU A 408 57.29 -10.06 19.58
CA LEU A 408 58.06 -9.20 18.66
C LEU A 408 59.30 -9.81 17.98
N THR A 409 59.28 -9.79 16.64
CA THR A 409 60.42 -9.40 15.78
C THR A 409 59.90 -8.88 14.42
N GLN A 410 60.09 -7.59 14.14
CA GLN A 410 60.36 -7.10 12.78
C GLN A 410 61.88 -7.20 12.52
N PRO A 411 62.32 -7.25 11.25
CA PRO A 411 62.88 -6.03 10.67
C PRO A 411 62.59 -5.77 9.17
N SER A 412 62.53 -4.47 8.89
CA SER A 412 62.83 -3.65 7.70
C SER A 412 63.51 -4.23 6.43
N SER A 413 63.07 -3.74 5.26
CA SER A 413 63.81 -2.96 4.21
C SER A 413 63.16 -3.22 2.82
N LEU A 414 62.48 -2.29 2.13
CA LEU A 414 62.90 -1.13 1.31
C LEU A 414 63.87 -1.43 0.12
N CYS A 415 63.46 -0.89 -1.05
CA CYS A 415 64.05 -0.81 -2.40
C CYS A 415 63.85 -2.06 -3.30
N ASP A 416 63.32 -1.96 -4.53
CA ASP A 416 63.23 -0.84 -5.51
C ASP A 416 61.80 -0.49 -5.96
#